data_AF-A0A1I4K4B8-F1
#
_entry.id   AF-A0A1I4K4B8-F1
#
_cell.length_a   1.000
_cell.length_b   1.000
_cell.length_c   1.000
_cell.angle_alpha   90.00
_cell.angle_beta   90.00
_cell.angle_gamma   90.00
#
_symmetry.space_group_name_H-M   'P 1'
#
loop_
_entity.id
_entity.type
_entity.pdbx_description
1 polymer ?
#
loop_
_entity_poly.entity_id
_entity_poly.type
_entity_poly.pdbx_seq_one_letter_code
_entity_poly.pdbx_strand_id
1 'polypeptide(L)' 'MPEDNRIQLNVRVEKDTAAKLDELTAYYQKHTKYGKVYKGDVITDIIEKSYEMMEKQVSMEKRYK' A
#
# COMPACT_ATOMS: atom_id res chain seq x y z
N MET A 1 -26.14 5.62 -8.24
CA MET A 1 -25.04 6.13 -7.39
C MET A 1 -23.95 5.07 -7.47
N PRO A 2 -22.72 5.40 -7.88
CA PRO A 2 -21.68 4.38 -7.97
C PRO A 2 -21.43 3.88 -6.55
N GLU A 3 -21.61 2.58 -6.34
CA GLU A 3 -21.34 1.93 -5.06
C GLU A 3 -19.89 2.22 -4.70
N ASP A 4 -19.68 2.82 -3.53
CA ASP A 4 -18.38 3.17 -2.99
C ASP A 4 -17.65 1.85 -2.68
N ASN A 5 -16.95 1.29 -3.66
CA ASN A 5 -16.25 -0.01 -3.60
C ASN A 5 -15.08 -0.05 -2.61
N ARG A 6 -15.01 0.89 -1.67
CA ARG A 6 -13.97 1.01 -0.66
C ARG A 6 -14.36 0.20 0.56
N ILE A 7 -13.54 -0.79 0.89
CA ILE A 7 -13.69 -1.62 2.09
C ILE A 7 -12.76 -1.08 3.18
N GLN A 8 -13.31 -0.80 4.36
CA GLN A 8 -12.50 -0.44 5.53
C GLN A 8 -11.89 -1.69 6.15
N LEU A 9 -10.56 -1.70 6.28
CA LEU A 9 -9.83 -2.79 6.94
C LEU A 9 -9.62 -2.45 8.42
N ASN A 10 -10.07 -3.33 9.31
CA ASN A 10 -9.76 -3.25 10.74
C ASN A 10 -8.52 -4.08 11.04
N VAL A 11 -7.36 -3.41 11.09
CA VAL A 11 -6.06 -4.05 11.32
C VAL A 11 -5.38 -3.44 12.56
N ARG A 12 -4.76 -4.32 13.35
CA ARG A 12 -3.87 -3.93 14.45
C ARG A 12 -2.43 -4.15 13.99
N VAL A 13 -1.62 -3.12 14.14
CA VAL A 13 -0.18 -3.16 13.82
C VAL A 13 0.63 -2.73 15.04
N GLU A 14 1.90 -3.11 15.05
CA GLU A 14 2.85 -2.63 16.05
C GLU A 14 3.04 -1.11 15.94
N LYS A 15 3.40 -0.49 17.06
CA LYS A 15 3.63 0.96 17.15
C LYS A 15 4.67 1.43 16.12
N ASP A 16 5.76 0.69 15.97
CA ASP A 16 6.84 1.03 15.05
C ASP A 16 6.39 0.92 13.59
N THR A 17 5.48 0.00 13.28
CA THR A 17 4.88 -0.12 11.94
C THR A 17 3.97 1.08 11.64
N ALA A 18 3.17 1.51 12.61
CA ALA A 18 2.35 2.72 12.46
C ALA A 18 3.22 3.97 12.28
N ALA A 19 4.33 4.10 13.01
CA ALA A 19 5.27 5.22 12.87
C ALA A 19 5.92 5.25 11.47
N LYS A 20 6.35 4.09 10.95
CA LYS A 20 6.89 3.98 9.59
C LYS A 20 5.87 4.42 8.53
N LEU A 21 4.59 4.07 8.70
CA LEU A 21 3.54 4.51 7.78
C LEU A 21 3.37 6.04 7.79
N ASP A 22 3.54 6.68 8.94
CA ASP A 22 3.46 8.14 9.05
C ASP A 22 4.62 8.83 8.34
N GLU A 23 5.83 8.29 8.49
CA GLU A 23 7.02 8.75 7.77
C GLU A 23 6.88 8.56 6.25
N LEU A 24 6.39 7.39 5.81
CA LEU A 24 6.11 7.13 4.40
C LEU A 24 5.07 8.11 3.85
N THR A 25 3.99 8.37 4.60
CA THR A 25 2.97 9.34 4.19
C THR A 25 3.55 10.74 4.04
N ALA A 26 4.41 11.17 4.97
CA ALA A 26 5.10 12.44 4.89
C ALA A 26 6.05 12.52 3.67
N TYR A 27 6.77 11.44 3.38
CA TYR A 27 7.61 11.33 2.19
C TYR A 27 6.78 11.49 0.91
N TYR A 28 5.69 10.74 0.76
CA TYR A 28 4.81 10.84 -0.40
C TYR A 28 4.21 12.24 -0.53
N GLN A 29 3.78 12.85 0.58
CA GLN A 29 3.25 14.20 0.60
C GLN A 29 4.27 15.24 0.11
N LYS A 30 5.53 15.12 0.52
CA LYS A 30 6.61 16.01 0.09
C LYS A 30 6.89 15.91 -1.41
N HIS A 31 6.73 14.72 -1.98
CA HIS A 31 6.98 14.46 -3.40
C HIS A 31 5.72 14.61 -4.28
N THR A 32 4.56 14.84 -3.68
CA THR A 32 3.30 15.06 -4.38
C THR A 32 3.13 16.55 -4.70
N LYS A 33 3.00 16.89 -5.99
CA LYS A 33 2.90 18.28 -6.46
C LYS A 33 1.58 18.95 -6.08
N TYR A 34 0.48 18.19 -6.02
CA TYR A 34 -0.87 18.69 -5.73
C TYR A 34 -1.66 17.65 -4.95
N GLY A 35 -2.46 18.12 -3.98
CA GLY A 35 -3.35 17.26 -3.21
C GLY A 35 -2.76 16.77 -1.88
N LYS A 36 -3.65 16.24 -1.04
CA LYS A 36 -3.30 15.65 0.25
C LYS A 36 -3.13 14.15 0.09
N VAL A 37 -2.05 13.61 0.64
CA VAL A 37 -1.80 12.17 0.68
C VAL A 37 -2.40 11.61 1.96
N TYR A 38 -3.24 10.59 1.83
CA TYR A 38 -3.81 9.89 2.98
C TYR A 38 -3.06 8.58 3.23
N LYS A 39 -3.02 8.17 4.50
CA LYS A 39 -2.42 6.88 4.89
C LYS A 39 -3.04 5.70 4.15
N GLY A 40 -4.34 5.78 3.84
CA GLY A 40 -5.05 4.77 3.05
C GLY A 40 -4.45 4.62 1.65
N ASP A 41 -4.20 5.74 0.95
CA ASP A 41 -3.60 5.71 -0.40
C ASP A 41 -2.19 5.09 -0.37
N VAL A 42 -1.40 5.43 0.66
CA VAL A 42 -0.05 4.91 0.84
C VAL A 42 -0.08 3.40 1.15
N ILE A 43 -0.99 2.94 2.00
CA ILE A 43 -1.17 1.50 2.28
C ILE A 43 -1.56 0.76 1.00
N THR A 44 -2.52 1.30 0.23
CA THR A 44 -2.96 0.68 -1.03
C THR A 44 -1.79 0.50 -2.00
N ASP A 45 -1.00 1.56 -2.23
CA ASP A 45 0.17 1.51 -3.11
C ASP A 45 1.22 0.49 -2.63
N ILE A 46 1.47 0.40 -1.31
CA ILE A 46 2.39 -0.60 -0.75
C ILE A 46 1.88 -2.02 -1.00
N ILE A 47 0.58 -2.26 -0.80
CA ILE A 47 -0.04 -3.58 -1.01
C ILE A 47 0.03 -3.97 -2.48
N GLU A 48 -0.33 -3.06 -3.39
CA GLU A 48 -0.29 -3.31 -4.85
C GLU A 48 1.13 -3.67 -5.31
N LYS A 49 2.13 -2.88 -4.92
CA LYS A 49 3.54 -3.17 -5.26
C LYS A 49 4.01 -4.51 -4.71
N SER A 50 3.64 -4.82 -3.47
CA SER A 50 4.00 -6.09 -2.83
C SER A 50 3.31 -7.28 -3.51
N TYR A 51 2.06 -7.10 -3.93
CA TYR A 51 1.30 -8.11 -4.67
C TYR A 51 1.93 -8.38 -6.04
N GLU A 52 2.27 -7.35 -6.81
CA GLU A 52 2.96 -7.51 -8.09
C GLU A 52 4.28 -8.26 -7.95
N MET A 53 5.06 -7.97 -6.89
CA MET A 53 6.30 -8.69 -6.61
C MET A 53 6.04 -10.17 -6.31
N MET A 54 5.02 -10.47 -5.51
CA MET A 54 4.61 -11.83 -5.19
C MET A 54 4.18 -12.58 -6.46
N GLU A 55 3.35 -11.98 -7.32
CA GLU A 55 2.93 -12.59 -8.59
C GLU A 55 4.12 -12.90 -9.50
N LYS A 56 5.09 -11.97 -9.58
CA LYS A 56 6.35 -12.19 -10.30
C LYS A 56 7.09 -13.41 -9.74
N GLN A 57 7.24 -13.52 -8.43
CA GLN A 57 7.88 -14.68 -7.79
C GLN A 57 7.15 -15.99 -8.09
N VAL A 58 5.83 -16.02 -7.92
CA VAL A 58 5.00 -17.21 -8.21
C VAL A 58 5.10 -17.63 -9.68
N SER A 59 5.11 -16.67 -10.60
CA SER A 59 5.23 -16.97 -12.04
C SER A 59 6.60 -17.56 -12.40
N MET A 60 7.68 -17.08 -11.76
CA MET A 60 9.01 -17.63 -11.94
C MET A 60 9.10 -19.05 -11.37
N GLU A 61 8.59 -19.30 -10.16
CA GLU A 61 8.57 -20.65 -9.58
C GLU A 61 7.85 -21.68 -10.46
N LYS A 62 6.73 -21.28 -11.09
CA LYS A 62 6.00 -22.13 -12.03
C LYS A 62 6.76 -22.39 -13.33
N ARG A 63 7.65 -21.48 -13.75
CA ARG A 63 8.47 -21.61 -14.97
C ARG A 63 9.68 -22.53 -14.76
N TYR A 64 10.13 -22.70 -13.52
CA TYR A 64 11.26 -23.58 -13.15
C TYR A 64 10.82 -24.94 -12.60
N LYS A 65 9.51 -25.21 -12.53
CA LYS A 65 8.92 -26.53 -12.29
C LYS A 65 8.47 -27.16 -13.61
#